data_AF-A0A8S0STB1-F1
#
_entry.id   AF-A0A8S0STB1-F1
#
_cell.length_a   1.000
_cell.length_b   1.000
_cell.length_c   1.000
_cell.angle_alpha   90.00
_cell.angle_beta   90.00
_cell.angle_gamma   90.00
#
_symmetry.space_group_name_H-M   'P 1'
#
loop_
_entity.id
_entity.type
_entity.pdbx_description
1 polymer ?
#
loop_
_entity_poly.entity_id
_entity_poly.type
_entity_poly.pdbx_seq_one_letter_code
_entity_poly.pdbx_strand_id
1 'polypeptide(L)'
;MICASCDKLIHFSVEKLNSNIEKMGIWRVILASVLLILIFRLAEGMEFTEKDLASDESLSDLYDRWRSHHTVSRDVTEKKRRFNVFKENVLHIHKVNQMDRPYKLKLNKFADMTSHEFRNFYSSKIKHHRMLHGSRARTGFIHGKTVNLPASVDWRKQGAVTGVKDQGRCGSCWAFSAVVGVEGINKIKTGQLVSLSEQELVDCEKDNEGCNGGLMEHSFEFIKKQGGLTTERIYPYRAREGNCDSNKMNSPAVMIDGYEMVPANDENALMKAVANQPVSVAIDAGGSDMQFYSEV
;
A
#
# COMPACT_ATOMS: atom_id res chain seq x y z
N MET A 1 2.82 4.04 -8.43
CA MET A 1 2.97 3.16 -7.25
C MET A 1 1.57 2.95 -6.67
N ILE A 2 1.07 1.71 -6.62
CA ILE A 2 -0.30 1.41 -6.17
C ILE A 2 -0.29 1.23 -4.65
N CYS A 3 -0.96 2.12 -3.91
CA CYS A 3 -1.31 1.90 -2.51
C CYS A 3 -2.60 1.08 -2.43
N ALA A 4 -2.48 -0.24 -2.49
CA ALA A 4 -3.40 -1.23 -1.93
C ALA A 4 -2.86 -2.63 -2.25
N SER A 5 -2.60 -3.42 -1.20
CA SER A 5 -2.49 -4.89 -1.17
C SER A 5 -2.11 -5.60 -2.48
N CYS A 6 -0.81 -5.62 -2.81
CA CYS A 6 -0.25 -6.63 -3.71
C CYS A 6 1.00 -7.25 -3.07
N ASP A 7 0.78 -8.27 -2.25
CA ASP A 7 1.82 -9.24 -1.90
C ASP A 7 2.16 -10.08 -3.13
N LYS A 8 3.36 -9.89 -3.70
CA LYS A 8 4.39 -10.93 -3.86
C LYS A 8 5.61 -10.48 -4.69
N LEU A 9 6.72 -11.16 -4.37
CA LEU A 9 8.04 -11.23 -5.02
C LEU A 9 9.08 -10.17 -4.62
N ILE A 10 9.63 -10.33 -3.41
CA ILE A 10 11.00 -9.94 -3.09
C ILE A 10 11.89 -11.17 -3.33
N HIS A 11 12.68 -11.15 -4.41
CA HIS A 11 13.84 -12.03 -4.53
C HIS A 11 14.89 -11.53 -3.53
N PHE A 12 15.04 -12.25 -2.41
CA PHE A 12 16.09 -11.98 -1.43
C PHE A 12 17.46 -12.27 -2.07
N SER A 13 18.28 -11.25 -2.29
CA SER A 13 19.69 -11.43 -2.61
C SER A 13 20.46 -11.70 -1.31
N VAL A 14 21.06 -12.87 -1.21
CA VAL A 14 21.62 -13.48 0.02
C VAL A 14 22.92 -12.81 0.51
N GLU A 15 23.46 -11.81 -0.19
CA GLU A 15 24.85 -11.38 0.06
C GLU A 15 25.05 -10.30 1.15
N LYS A 16 24.00 -9.72 1.74
CA LYS A 16 24.14 -8.62 2.74
C LYS A 16 23.81 -8.98 4.19
N LEU A 17 23.45 -10.24 4.46
CA LEU A 17 23.18 -10.74 5.82
C LEU A 17 24.46 -11.12 6.58
N ASN A 18 25.60 -11.30 5.91
CA ASN A 18 26.80 -11.88 6.53
C ASN A 18 27.54 -10.98 7.55
N SER A 19 27.29 -9.67 7.62
CA SER A 19 28.05 -8.80 8.55
C SER A 19 27.36 -8.51 9.89
N ASN A 20 26.08 -8.86 10.05
CA ASN A 20 25.32 -8.63 11.30
C ASN A 20 24.96 -9.94 12.04
N ILE A 21 25.22 -11.11 11.44
CA ILE A 21 24.94 -12.42 12.03
C ILE A 21 25.94 -12.79 13.14
N GLU A 22 27.17 -12.26 13.12
CA GLU A 22 28.19 -12.62 14.12
C GLU A 22 27.88 -12.15 15.55
N LYS A 23 26.94 -11.20 15.74
CA LYS A 23 26.54 -10.69 17.07
C LYS A 23 25.17 -11.17 17.56
N MET A 24 24.41 -11.86 16.71
CA MET A 24 23.09 -12.39 17.06
C MET A 24 23.19 -13.91 17.20
N GLY A 25 23.09 -14.41 18.44
CA GLY A 25 23.15 -15.85 18.69
C GLY A 25 22.20 -16.64 17.78
N ILE A 26 22.67 -17.77 17.26
CA ILE A 26 22.00 -18.60 16.23
C ILE A 26 20.51 -18.85 16.56
N TRP A 27 20.17 -19.02 17.83
CA TRP A 27 18.77 -19.15 18.29
C TRP A 27 17.90 -17.92 18.02
N ARG A 28 18.42 -16.70 18.16
CA ARG A 28 17.68 -15.46 17.83
C ARG A 28 17.47 -15.32 16.32
N VAL A 29 18.44 -15.79 15.52
CA VAL A 29 18.32 -15.81 14.05
C VAL A 29 17.27 -16.83 13.62
N ILE A 30 17.28 -18.04 14.19
CA ILE A 30 16.26 -19.08 13.92
C ILE A 30 14.88 -18.59 14.35
N LEU A 31 14.73 -18.03 15.56
CA LEU A 31 13.45 -17.53 16.05
C LEU A 31 12.93 -16.39 15.18
N ALA A 32 13.79 -15.44 14.81
CA ALA A 32 13.43 -14.35 13.90
C ALA A 32 13.04 -14.86 12.50
N SER A 33 13.73 -15.88 11.98
CA SER A 33 13.42 -16.49 10.68
C SER A 33 12.09 -17.24 10.69
N VAL A 34 11.81 -18.00 11.75
CA VAL A 34 10.53 -18.70 11.93
C VAL A 34 9.39 -17.70 12.10
N LEU A 35 9.59 -16.64 12.89
CA LEU A 35 8.62 -15.55 13.02
C LEU A 35 8.39 -14.85 11.68
N LEU A 36 9.44 -14.59 10.90
CA LEU A 36 9.33 -14.01 9.56
C LEU A 36 8.48 -14.92 8.66
N ILE A 37 8.79 -16.23 8.59
CA ILE A 37 8.07 -17.21 7.76
C ILE A 37 6.59 -17.29 8.17
N LEU A 38 6.30 -17.30 9.47
CA LEU A 38 4.92 -17.28 9.97
C LEU A 38 4.20 -15.99 9.57
N ILE A 39 4.83 -14.82 9.73
CA ILE A 39 4.27 -13.53 9.31
C ILE A 39 4.03 -13.48 7.79
N PHE A 40 4.96 -14.00 6.98
CA PHE A 40 4.81 -14.10 5.53
C PHE A 40 3.66 -15.03 5.13
N ARG A 41 3.47 -16.16 5.82
CA ARG A 41 2.34 -17.08 5.57
C ARG A 41 0.98 -16.42 5.86
N LEU A 42 0.87 -15.59 6.90
CA LEU A 42 -0.37 -14.87 7.26
C LEU A 42 -0.74 -13.76 6.25
N ALA A 43 0.24 -13.24 5.50
CA ALA A 43 0.03 -12.22 4.46
C ALA A 43 -0.39 -12.82 3.10
N GLU A 44 -0.03 -14.08 2.84
CA GLU A 44 -0.45 -14.79 1.62
C GLU A 44 -1.92 -15.21 1.71
N GLY A 45 -2.66 -15.06 0.60
CA GLY A 45 -4.05 -15.51 0.54
C GLY A 45 -4.14 -17.04 0.63
N MET A 46 -5.28 -17.52 1.11
CA MET A 46 -5.53 -18.95 1.29
C MET A 46 -5.98 -19.59 -0.03
N GLU A 47 -5.44 -20.77 -0.33
CA GLU A 47 -5.95 -21.63 -1.42
C GLU A 47 -7.18 -22.42 -0.97
N PHE A 48 -8.07 -22.71 -1.92
CA PHE A 48 -9.25 -23.55 -1.71
C PHE A 48 -9.57 -24.33 -3.00
N THR A 49 -10.36 -25.38 -2.86
CA THR A 49 -10.72 -26.30 -3.93
C THR A 49 -12.23 -26.40 -4.11
N GLU A 50 -12.71 -27.03 -5.18
CA GLU A 50 -14.15 -27.27 -5.37
C GLU A 50 -14.77 -28.14 -4.27
N LYS A 51 -13.97 -28.99 -3.61
CA LYS A 51 -14.44 -29.78 -2.45
C LYS A 51 -14.81 -28.89 -1.27
N ASP A 52 -14.13 -27.76 -1.10
CA ASP A 52 -14.44 -26.80 -0.05
C ASP A 52 -15.78 -26.08 -0.31
N LEU A 53 -16.21 -26.02 -1.58
CA LEU A 53 -17.44 -25.36 -2.00
C LEU A 53 -18.64 -26.31 -2.08
N ALA A 54 -18.44 -27.60 -1.84
CA ALA A 54 -19.42 -28.64 -2.14
C ALA A 54 -20.65 -28.62 -1.23
N SER A 55 -20.51 -28.15 0.01
CA SER A 55 -21.61 -28.04 0.98
C SER A 55 -21.43 -26.85 1.93
N ASP A 56 -22.48 -26.50 2.67
CA ASP A 56 -22.40 -25.47 3.71
C ASP A 56 -21.47 -25.88 4.86
N GLU A 57 -21.34 -27.19 5.13
CA GLU A 57 -20.41 -27.73 6.11
C GLU A 57 -18.96 -27.54 5.66
N SER A 58 -18.63 -27.92 4.41
CA SER A 58 -17.27 -27.74 3.87
C SER A 58 -16.88 -26.26 3.77
N LEU A 59 -17.84 -25.39 3.43
CA LEU A 59 -17.64 -23.94 3.40
C LEU A 59 -17.41 -23.38 4.80
N SER A 60 -18.13 -23.88 5.80
CA SER A 60 -17.92 -23.48 7.20
C SER A 60 -16.52 -23.89 7.68
N ASP A 61 -16.06 -25.08 7.32
CA ASP A 61 -14.69 -25.53 7.61
C ASP A 61 -13.64 -24.67 6.91
N LEU A 62 -13.85 -24.33 5.63
CA LEU A 62 -12.99 -23.39 4.91
C LEU A 62 -12.96 -22.02 5.59
N TYR A 63 -14.11 -21.52 6.05
CA TYR A 63 -14.18 -20.25 6.77
C TYR A 63 -13.40 -20.30 8.09
N ASP A 64 -13.50 -21.38 8.84
CA ASP A 64 -12.76 -21.55 10.10
C ASP A 64 -11.25 -21.64 9.87
N ARG A 65 -10.81 -22.35 8.81
CA ARG A 65 -9.40 -22.33 8.37
C ARG A 65 -8.97 -20.94 7.97
N TRP A 66 -9.75 -20.23 7.16
CA TRP A 66 -9.44 -18.88 6.70
C TRP A 66 -9.30 -17.89 7.87
N ARG A 67 -10.20 -17.95 8.86
CA ARG A 67 -10.13 -17.12 10.06
C ARG A 67 -8.89 -17.41 10.88
N SER A 68 -8.54 -18.69 11.03
CA SER A 68 -7.31 -19.08 11.73
C SER A 68 -6.06 -18.56 11.00
N HIS A 69 -6.02 -18.69 9.67
CA HIS A 69 -4.90 -18.24 8.83
C HIS A 69 -4.74 -16.72 8.81
N HIS A 70 -5.81 -15.94 8.92
CA HIS A 70 -5.73 -14.48 8.93
C HIS A 70 -5.87 -13.88 10.34
N THR A 71 -5.85 -14.72 11.39
CA THR A 71 -6.04 -14.30 12.79
C THR A 71 -7.31 -13.47 13.04
N VAL A 72 -8.41 -13.84 12.39
CA VAL A 72 -9.69 -13.13 12.48
C VAL A 72 -10.54 -13.71 13.61
N SER A 73 -10.67 -12.94 14.70
CA SER A 73 -11.54 -13.28 15.84
C SER A 73 -12.92 -12.63 15.70
N ARG A 74 -13.98 -13.40 15.95
CA ARG A 74 -15.40 -12.96 15.90
C ARG A 74 -16.18 -13.68 17.00
N ASP A 75 -17.12 -13.00 17.64
CA ASP A 75 -18.10 -13.64 18.52
C ASP A 75 -19.05 -14.55 17.73
N VAL A 76 -19.85 -15.37 18.42
CA VAL A 76 -20.72 -16.39 17.79
C VAL A 76 -21.75 -15.76 16.85
N THR A 77 -22.34 -14.62 17.23
CA THR A 77 -23.37 -13.94 16.44
C THR A 77 -22.76 -13.33 15.18
N GLU A 78 -21.65 -12.61 15.35
CA GLU A 78 -20.94 -11.99 14.23
C GLU A 78 -20.32 -13.05 13.31
N LYS A 79 -19.85 -14.20 13.84
CA LYS A 79 -19.36 -15.34 13.05
C LYS A 79 -20.41 -15.78 12.04
N LYS A 80 -21.67 -15.95 12.47
CA LYS A 80 -22.76 -16.40 11.60
C LYS A 80 -23.06 -15.39 10.50
N ARG A 81 -23.08 -14.10 10.82
CA ARG A 81 -23.29 -13.03 9.83
C ARG A 81 -22.15 -12.98 8.81
N ARG A 82 -20.91 -13.02 9.29
CA ARG A 82 -19.69 -12.94 8.47
C ARG A 82 -19.50 -14.18 7.59
N PHE A 83 -19.97 -15.34 8.04
CA PHE A 83 -19.94 -16.57 7.23
C PHE A 83 -20.74 -16.43 5.93
N ASN A 84 -21.92 -15.78 5.95
CA ASN A 84 -22.69 -15.55 4.72
C ASN A 84 -21.93 -14.63 3.74
N VAL A 85 -21.30 -13.56 4.25
CA VAL A 85 -20.47 -12.66 3.44
C VAL A 85 -19.28 -13.41 2.85
N PHE A 86 -18.62 -14.23 3.66
CA PHE A 86 -17.51 -15.07 3.24
C PHE A 86 -17.92 -16.03 2.11
N LYS A 87 -19.07 -16.70 2.25
CA LYS A 87 -19.60 -17.60 1.22
C LYS A 87 -19.82 -16.87 -0.11
N GLU A 88 -20.44 -15.68 -0.08
CA GLU A 88 -20.64 -14.87 -1.28
C GLU A 88 -19.30 -14.50 -1.95
N ASN A 89 -18.31 -14.08 -1.16
CA ASN A 89 -17.00 -13.67 -1.66
C ASN A 89 -16.19 -14.84 -2.23
N VAL A 90 -16.18 -16.01 -1.58
CA VAL A 90 -15.50 -17.20 -2.09
C VAL A 90 -16.09 -17.64 -3.43
N LEU A 91 -17.43 -17.62 -3.55
CA LEU A 91 -18.10 -17.96 -4.81
C LEU A 91 -17.81 -16.94 -5.92
N HIS A 92 -17.71 -15.64 -5.59
CA HIS A 92 -17.27 -14.61 -6.53
C HIS A 92 -15.85 -14.89 -7.03
N ILE A 93 -14.90 -15.14 -6.12
CA ILE A 93 -13.50 -15.47 -6.45
C ILE A 93 -13.45 -16.70 -7.37
N HIS A 94 -14.15 -17.77 -7.00
CA HIS A 94 -14.18 -19.01 -7.79
C HIS A 94 -14.72 -18.77 -9.19
N LYS A 95 -15.85 -18.06 -9.32
CA LYS A 95 -16.48 -17.75 -10.60
C LYS A 95 -15.58 -16.90 -11.49
N VAL A 96 -14.94 -15.86 -10.96
CA VAL A 96 -14.02 -15.01 -11.76
C VAL A 96 -12.79 -15.78 -12.20
N ASN A 97 -12.25 -16.65 -11.35
CA ASN A 97 -11.05 -17.43 -11.68
C ASN A 97 -11.29 -18.49 -12.77
N GLN A 98 -12.54 -18.92 -12.97
CA GLN A 98 -12.97 -19.78 -14.09
C GLN A 98 -13.13 -19.02 -15.42
N MET A 99 -13.17 -17.69 -15.40
CA MET A 99 -13.24 -16.89 -16.62
C MET A 99 -11.86 -16.72 -17.25
N ASP A 100 -11.85 -16.48 -18.56
CA ASP A 100 -10.65 -16.07 -19.29
C ASP A 100 -10.36 -14.57 -19.03
N ARG A 101 -9.77 -14.32 -17.86
CA ARG A 101 -9.34 -12.98 -17.41
C ARG A 101 -7.82 -12.96 -17.29
N PRO A 102 -7.17 -11.84 -17.62
CA PRO A 102 -5.72 -11.67 -17.49
C PRO A 102 -5.32 -11.37 -16.04
N TYR A 103 -6.07 -11.89 -15.07
CA TYR A 103 -5.78 -11.74 -13.65
C TYR A 103 -6.53 -12.81 -12.85
N LYS A 104 -6.05 -13.06 -11.64
CA LYS A 104 -6.65 -13.98 -10.67
C LYS A 104 -6.98 -13.29 -9.36
N LEU A 105 -8.03 -13.78 -8.73
CA LEU A 105 -8.48 -13.40 -7.41
C LEU A 105 -8.04 -14.45 -6.38
N LYS A 106 -7.79 -14.06 -5.13
CA LYS A 106 -7.43 -14.96 -4.02
C LYS A 106 -8.25 -14.68 -2.77
N LEU A 107 -8.33 -15.70 -1.91
CA LEU A 107 -8.99 -15.60 -0.61
C LEU A 107 -8.07 -14.88 0.41
N ASN A 108 -7.99 -13.56 0.31
CA ASN A 108 -7.14 -12.71 1.15
C ASN A 108 -7.82 -12.32 2.48
N LYS A 109 -7.17 -11.45 3.26
CA LYS A 109 -7.64 -10.98 4.58
C LYS A 109 -8.98 -10.25 4.59
N PHE A 110 -9.56 -9.93 3.43
CA PHE A 110 -10.83 -9.20 3.31
C PHE A 110 -12.02 -10.11 2.98
N ALA A 111 -11.85 -11.43 3.00
CA ALA A 111 -12.87 -12.37 2.55
C ALA A 111 -14.18 -12.35 3.36
N ASP A 112 -14.17 -11.91 4.63
CA ASP A 112 -15.40 -11.75 5.42
C ASP A 112 -15.99 -10.32 5.42
N MET A 113 -15.46 -9.45 4.54
CA MET A 113 -15.93 -8.08 4.35
C MET A 113 -16.76 -7.96 3.08
N THR A 114 -17.90 -7.27 3.18
CA THR A 114 -18.66 -6.88 1.99
C THR A 114 -17.86 -5.84 1.20
N SER A 115 -18.08 -5.74 -0.12
CA SER A 115 -17.43 -4.70 -0.92
C SER A 115 -17.81 -3.28 -0.51
N HIS A 116 -18.98 -3.09 0.13
CA HIS A 116 -19.34 -1.81 0.73
C HIS A 116 -18.48 -1.48 1.95
N GLU A 117 -18.33 -2.42 2.89
CA GLU A 117 -17.43 -2.24 4.04
C GLU A 117 -15.98 -2.04 3.60
N PHE A 118 -15.50 -2.83 2.65
CA PHE A 118 -14.15 -2.70 2.10
C PHE A 118 -13.93 -1.30 1.52
N ARG A 119 -14.84 -0.82 0.67
CA ARG A 119 -14.77 0.52 0.09
C ARG A 119 -14.77 1.61 1.16
N ASN A 120 -15.64 1.51 2.16
CA ASN A 120 -15.76 2.53 3.19
C ASN A 120 -14.49 2.66 4.05
N PHE A 121 -13.73 1.57 4.27
CA PHE A 121 -12.54 1.59 5.12
C PHE A 121 -11.21 1.64 4.36
N TYR A 122 -11.14 1.12 3.14
CA TYR A 122 -9.87 0.94 2.42
C TYR A 122 -9.82 1.62 1.05
N SER A 123 -10.94 2.14 0.52
CA SER A 123 -10.88 2.88 -0.74
C SER A 123 -10.45 4.33 -0.57
N SER A 124 -9.97 4.92 -1.65
CA SER A 124 -9.50 6.30 -1.68
C SER A 124 -10.66 7.30 -1.76
N LYS A 125 -10.60 8.37 -0.96
CA LYS A 125 -11.52 9.52 -1.02
C LYS A 125 -11.01 10.66 -1.92
N ILE A 126 -9.94 10.42 -2.71
CA ILE A 126 -9.31 11.42 -3.59
C ILE A 126 -10.31 12.12 -4.51
N LYS A 127 -11.27 11.39 -5.10
CA LYS A 127 -12.27 11.98 -6.01
C LYS A 127 -13.14 13.02 -5.29
N HIS A 128 -13.57 12.71 -4.07
CA HIS A 128 -14.38 13.62 -3.26
C HIS A 128 -13.60 14.89 -2.91
N HIS A 129 -12.38 14.71 -2.39
CA HIS A 129 -11.45 15.81 -2.11
C HIS A 129 -11.17 16.67 -3.35
N ARG A 130 -10.93 16.03 -4.50
CA ARG A 130 -10.71 16.75 -5.76
C ARG A 130 -11.91 17.61 -6.17
N MET A 131 -13.14 17.15 -5.92
CA MET A 131 -14.34 17.92 -6.23
C MET A 131 -14.48 19.17 -5.36
N LEU A 132 -14.02 19.13 -4.11
CA LEU A 132 -14.09 20.26 -3.18
C LEU A 132 -12.96 21.28 -3.40
N HIS A 133 -11.77 20.83 -3.77
CA HIS A 133 -10.58 21.68 -3.93
C HIS A 133 -10.33 22.15 -5.37
N GLY A 134 -11.15 21.72 -6.33
CA GLY A 134 -11.09 22.16 -7.73
C GLY A 134 -10.06 21.45 -8.60
N SER A 135 -9.84 21.99 -9.80
CA SER A 135 -8.95 21.39 -10.80
C SER A 135 -7.49 21.40 -10.35
N ARG A 136 -6.72 20.40 -10.80
CA ARG A 136 -5.27 20.35 -10.57
C ARG A 136 -4.59 21.61 -11.08
N ALA A 137 -3.66 22.14 -10.29
CA ALA A 137 -2.81 23.24 -10.72
C ALA A 137 -2.02 22.84 -11.98
N ARG A 138 -1.84 23.79 -12.91
CA ARG A 138 -0.93 23.60 -14.04
C ARG A 138 0.48 23.97 -13.58
N THR A 139 1.36 22.98 -13.55
CA THR A 139 2.79 23.17 -13.26
C THR A 139 3.62 23.02 -14.54
N GLY A 140 4.94 23.15 -14.41
CA GLY A 140 5.87 22.58 -15.39
C GLY A 140 5.74 21.06 -15.49
N PHE A 141 6.42 20.50 -16.49
CA PHE A 141 6.62 19.06 -16.64
C PHE A 141 8.03 18.81 -17.18
N ILE A 142 9.02 18.65 -16.29
CA ILE A 142 10.45 18.59 -16.65
C ILE A 142 10.75 17.43 -17.60
N HIS A 143 9.98 16.34 -17.50
CA HIS A 143 10.16 15.14 -18.31
C HIS A 143 9.44 15.21 -19.67
N GLY A 144 8.83 16.35 -20.04
CA GLY A 144 8.12 16.51 -21.31
C GLY A 144 8.98 16.20 -22.54
N LYS A 145 10.28 16.52 -22.45
CA LYS A 145 11.28 16.30 -23.50
C LYS A 145 12.05 14.99 -23.37
N THR A 146 11.74 14.14 -22.38
CA THR A 146 12.40 12.83 -22.25
C THR A 146 12.12 12.01 -23.51
N VAL A 147 13.19 11.58 -24.17
CA VAL A 147 13.20 10.68 -25.33
C VAL A 147 13.91 9.38 -24.96
N ASN A 148 13.75 8.33 -25.78
CA ASN A 148 14.39 7.02 -25.60
C ASN A 148 14.07 6.38 -24.23
N LEU A 149 12.79 6.11 -24.00
CA LEU A 149 12.34 5.45 -22.77
C LEU A 149 12.78 3.97 -22.74
N PRO A 150 13.17 3.44 -21.58
CA PRO A 150 13.42 2.01 -21.43
C PRO A 150 12.14 1.22 -21.69
N ALA A 151 12.29 -0.01 -22.23
CA ALA A 151 11.15 -0.89 -22.51
C ALA A 151 10.39 -1.33 -21.24
N SER A 152 11.05 -1.31 -20.07
CA SER A 152 10.44 -1.61 -18.77
C SER A 152 11.16 -0.88 -17.65
N VAL A 153 10.43 -0.53 -16.58
CA VAL A 153 10.98 0.14 -15.41
C VAL A 153 10.45 -0.55 -14.16
N ASP A 154 11.36 -0.90 -13.25
CA ASP A 154 11.02 -1.37 -11.90
C ASP A 154 11.97 -0.73 -10.89
N TRP A 155 11.49 0.30 -10.20
CA TRP A 155 12.27 1.04 -9.20
C TRP A 155 12.67 0.18 -7.99
N ARG A 156 11.99 -0.95 -7.75
CA ARG A 156 12.37 -1.90 -6.69
C ARG A 156 13.72 -2.54 -6.99
N LYS A 157 13.95 -2.91 -8.27
CA LYS A 157 15.23 -3.47 -8.73
C LYS A 157 16.38 -2.46 -8.63
N GLN A 158 16.06 -1.17 -8.61
CA GLN A 158 17.02 -0.08 -8.39
C GLN A 158 17.17 0.31 -6.90
N GLY A 159 16.47 -0.38 -6.00
CA GLY A 159 16.50 -0.11 -4.57
C GLY A 159 15.88 1.23 -4.17
N ALA A 160 14.98 1.78 -4.99
CA ALA A 160 14.30 3.07 -4.80
C ALA A 160 12.86 2.93 -4.29
N VAL A 161 12.56 1.82 -3.62
CA VAL A 161 11.25 1.54 -3.02
C VAL A 161 11.49 0.84 -1.67
N THR A 162 10.85 1.34 -0.61
CA THR A 162 10.84 0.72 0.71
C THR A 162 9.97 -0.55 0.74
N GLY A 163 9.88 -1.22 1.89
CA GLY A 163 8.94 -2.33 2.06
C GLY A 163 7.49 -1.87 1.92
N VAL A 164 6.59 -2.78 1.51
CA VAL A 164 5.14 -2.48 1.46
C VAL A 164 4.64 -2.17 2.87
N LYS A 165 3.91 -1.08 3.02
CA LYS A 165 3.33 -0.61 4.30
C LYS A 165 1.80 -0.81 4.31
N ASP A 166 1.20 -0.89 5.49
CA ASP A 166 -0.26 -1.04 5.69
C ASP A 166 -0.86 0.24 6.29
N GLN A 167 -1.72 0.92 5.53
CA GLN A 167 -2.41 2.12 5.99
C GLN A 167 -3.50 1.83 7.05
N GLY A 168 -3.88 0.55 7.23
CA GLY A 168 -4.99 0.15 8.07
C GLY A 168 -6.33 0.71 7.56
N ARG A 169 -7.20 1.10 8.49
CA ARG A 169 -8.55 1.64 8.18
C ARG A 169 -8.58 3.18 8.08
N CYS A 170 -7.41 3.80 8.09
CA CYS A 170 -7.27 5.24 7.92
C CYS A 170 -7.22 5.56 6.42
N GLY A 171 -7.97 6.58 5.97
CA GLY A 171 -7.99 7.06 4.60
C GLY A 171 -6.74 7.85 4.19
N SER A 172 -5.57 7.48 4.70
CA SER A 172 -4.28 8.17 4.55
C SER A 172 -3.49 7.77 3.30
N CYS A 173 -4.10 7.06 2.34
CA CYS A 173 -3.44 6.64 1.09
C CYS A 173 -2.75 7.79 0.32
N TRP A 174 -3.24 9.02 0.48
CA TRP A 174 -2.63 10.23 -0.05
C TRP A 174 -1.23 10.49 0.54
N ALA A 175 -1.07 10.33 1.85
CA ALA A 175 0.20 10.49 2.56
C ALA A 175 1.19 9.39 2.16
N PHE A 176 0.76 8.13 2.16
CA PHE A 176 1.59 7.00 1.71
C PHE A 176 2.05 7.18 0.26
N SER A 177 1.14 7.60 -0.63
CA SER A 177 1.47 7.80 -2.04
C SER A 177 2.50 8.92 -2.23
N ALA A 178 2.39 10.02 -1.49
CA ALA A 178 3.37 11.11 -1.54
C ALA A 178 4.73 10.68 -0.97
N VAL A 179 4.73 10.03 0.21
CA VAL A 179 5.94 9.55 0.88
C VAL A 179 6.74 8.62 -0.02
N VAL A 180 6.12 7.63 -0.66
CA VAL A 180 6.86 6.71 -1.55
C VAL A 180 7.50 7.44 -2.74
N GLY A 181 6.86 8.51 -3.24
CA GLY A 181 7.44 9.40 -4.25
C GLY A 181 8.71 10.08 -3.75
N VAL A 182 8.67 10.64 -2.53
CA VAL A 182 9.79 11.34 -1.90
C VAL A 182 10.94 10.38 -1.51
N GLU A 183 10.63 9.23 -0.93
CA GLU A 183 11.61 8.19 -0.60
C GLU A 183 12.36 7.73 -1.87
N GLY A 184 11.62 7.52 -2.96
CA GLY A 184 12.16 7.08 -4.24
C GLY A 184 13.07 8.11 -4.91
N ILE A 185 12.62 9.37 -5.01
CA ILE A 185 13.47 10.42 -5.60
C ILE A 185 14.70 10.71 -4.74
N ASN A 186 14.59 10.62 -3.42
CA ASN A 186 15.76 10.73 -2.53
C ASN A 186 16.79 9.65 -2.85
N LYS A 187 16.36 8.38 -2.96
CA LYS A 187 17.26 7.30 -3.37
C LYS A 187 17.95 7.58 -4.70
N ILE A 188 17.21 8.07 -5.69
CA ILE A 188 17.73 8.36 -7.03
C ILE A 188 18.78 9.49 -6.99
N LYS A 189 18.56 10.53 -6.16
CA LYS A 189 19.44 11.69 -6.09
C LYS A 189 20.65 11.52 -5.17
N THR A 190 20.48 10.83 -4.04
CA THR A 190 21.49 10.76 -2.98
C THR A 190 22.09 9.37 -2.82
N GLY A 191 21.49 8.35 -3.43
CA GLY A 191 21.85 6.95 -3.22
C GLY A 191 21.33 6.37 -1.89
N GLN A 192 20.62 7.14 -1.06
CA GLN A 192 20.11 6.70 0.24
C GLN A 192 18.60 6.45 0.19
N LEU A 193 18.18 5.24 0.51
CA LEU A 193 16.76 4.93 0.70
C LEU A 193 16.44 5.13 2.18
N VAL A 194 15.56 6.08 2.48
CA VAL A 194 15.16 6.45 3.85
C VAL A 194 13.67 6.20 3.97
N SER A 195 13.23 5.49 5.02
CA SER A 195 11.81 5.34 5.32
C SER A 195 11.30 6.59 6.03
N LEU A 196 10.42 7.35 5.38
CA LEU A 196 9.86 8.61 5.87
C LEU A 196 8.51 8.39 6.54
N SER A 197 8.10 9.36 7.38
CA SER A 197 6.88 9.26 8.18
C SER A 197 5.64 9.68 7.38
N GLU A 198 4.72 8.74 7.18
CA GLU A 198 3.37 9.06 6.74
C GLU A 198 2.55 9.75 7.85
N GLN A 199 2.83 9.43 9.12
CA GLN A 199 2.09 9.98 10.25
C GLN A 199 2.31 11.48 10.42
N GLU A 200 3.51 11.98 10.12
CA GLU A 200 3.79 13.42 10.13
C GLU A 200 2.85 14.16 9.18
N LEU A 201 2.66 13.64 7.95
CA LEU A 201 1.68 14.20 7.02
C LEU A 201 0.25 14.11 7.57
N VAL A 202 -0.14 12.94 8.09
CA VAL A 202 -1.51 12.73 8.64
C VAL A 202 -1.83 13.69 9.79
N ASP A 203 -0.87 13.98 10.67
CA ASP A 203 -1.11 14.80 11.86
C ASP A 203 -0.89 16.31 11.59
N CYS A 204 0.05 16.68 10.72
CA CYS A 204 0.54 18.05 10.59
C CYS A 204 0.14 18.78 9.31
N GLU A 205 -0.14 18.05 8.22
CA GLU A 205 -0.57 18.66 6.97
C GLU A 205 -2.07 19.01 7.08
N LYS A 206 -2.41 20.30 6.96
CA LYS A 206 -3.75 20.83 7.30
C LYS A 206 -4.64 21.16 6.10
N ASP A 207 -4.10 21.15 4.89
CA ASP A 207 -4.92 21.29 3.68
C ASP A 207 -5.63 19.96 3.33
N ASN A 208 -5.17 18.83 3.86
CA ASN A 208 -5.86 17.54 3.86
C ASN A 208 -6.58 17.26 5.19
N GLU A 209 -7.38 16.19 5.23
CA GLU A 209 -8.23 15.84 6.37
C GLU A 209 -7.77 14.54 7.06
N GLY A 210 -6.46 14.32 7.20
CA GLY A 210 -5.93 13.16 7.93
C GLY A 210 -6.48 11.82 7.40
N CYS A 211 -7.20 11.08 8.27
CA CYS A 211 -7.83 9.81 7.90
C CYS A 211 -9.11 9.94 7.06
N ASN A 212 -9.63 11.15 6.86
CA ASN A 212 -10.80 11.41 6.02
C ASN A 212 -10.44 11.67 4.55
N GLY A 213 -9.17 11.60 4.20
CA GLY A 213 -8.68 11.72 2.84
C GLY A 213 -7.85 12.97 2.63
N GLY A 214 -7.39 13.12 1.40
CA GLY A 214 -6.51 14.21 1.00
C GLY A 214 -6.03 14.03 -0.44
N LEU A 215 -5.22 14.96 -0.91
CA LEU A 215 -4.57 14.99 -2.21
C LEU A 215 -3.05 15.06 -2.05
N MET A 216 -2.33 14.28 -2.86
CA MET A 216 -0.86 14.15 -2.75
C MET A 216 -0.12 15.46 -2.98
N GLU A 217 -0.64 16.38 -3.81
CA GLU A 217 0.05 17.65 -4.06
C GLU A 217 0.11 18.57 -2.83
N HIS A 218 -0.88 18.51 -1.93
CA HIS A 218 -0.84 19.25 -0.66
C HIS A 218 0.27 18.69 0.23
N SER A 219 0.48 17.37 0.21
CA SER A 219 1.61 16.75 0.90
C SER A 219 2.94 17.24 0.35
N PHE A 220 3.13 17.25 -0.97
CA PHE A 220 4.40 17.73 -1.53
C PHE A 220 4.64 19.22 -1.24
N GLU A 221 3.60 20.05 -1.33
CA GLU A 221 3.69 21.47 -0.99
C GLU A 221 4.04 21.67 0.49
N PHE A 222 3.46 20.87 1.39
CA PHE A 222 3.80 20.88 2.81
C PHE A 222 5.26 20.48 3.04
N ILE A 223 5.74 19.37 2.46
CA ILE A 223 7.12 18.90 2.64
C ILE A 223 8.11 19.98 2.20
N LYS A 224 7.83 20.64 1.08
CA LYS A 224 8.64 21.76 0.59
C LYS A 224 8.65 22.93 1.58
N LYS A 225 7.47 23.36 2.06
CA LYS A 225 7.32 24.53 2.97
C LYS A 225 7.89 24.27 4.36
N GLN A 226 7.69 23.08 4.88
CA GLN A 226 8.11 22.67 6.22
C GLN A 226 9.62 22.44 6.31
N GLY A 227 10.30 22.26 5.17
CA GLY A 227 11.73 21.94 5.14
C GLY A 227 12.01 20.46 5.34
N GLY A 228 11.11 19.59 4.85
CA GLY A 228 11.29 18.14 4.79
C GLY A 228 10.34 17.34 5.68
N LEU A 229 10.51 16.01 5.64
CA LEU A 229 9.87 15.05 6.56
C LEU A 229 10.91 14.35 7.41
N THR A 230 10.52 13.98 8.62
CA THR A 230 11.27 13.07 9.46
C THR A 230 11.08 11.60 9.05
N THR A 231 11.82 10.72 9.71
CA THR A 231 11.78 9.28 9.45
C THR A 231 10.60 8.60 10.12
N GLU A 232 10.12 7.50 9.54
CA GLU A 232 9.11 6.61 10.13
C GLU A 232 9.52 6.14 11.54
N ARG A 233 10.82 6.01 11.80
CA ARG A 233 11.34 5.66 13.13
C ARG A 233 11.10 6.75 14.18
N ILE A 234 11.22 8.02 13.80
CA ILE A 234 11.05 9.17 14.71
C ILE A 234 9.56 9.45 14.92
N TYR A 235 8.76 9.32 13.86
CA TYR A 235 7.33 9.56 13.90
C TYR A 235 6.55 8.36 13.31
N PRO A 236 6.39 7.26 14.09
CA PRO A 236 5.78 6.03 13.57
C PRO A 236 4.30 6.15 13.24
N TYR A 237 3.87 5.41 12.23
CA TYR A 237 2.48 5.30 11.80
C TYR A 237 1.58 4.62 12.84
N ARG A 238 0.38 5.21 13.03
CA ARG A 238 -0.59 4.82 14.06
C ARG A 238 -1.98 4.49 13.50
N ALA A 239 -2.16 4.61 12.19
CA ALA A 239 -3.44 4.36 11.51
C ALA A 239 -4.64 5.13 12.09
N ARG A 240 -4.39 6.32 12.63
CA ARG A 240 -5.37 7.28 13.14
C ARG A 240 -4.77 8.67 13.16
N GLU A 241 -5.63 9.67 13.11
CA GLU A 241 -5.20 11.06 13.30
C GLU A 241 -4.80 11.31 14.75
N GLY A 242 -3.74 12.07 14.93
CA GLY A 242 -3.25 12.56 16.21
C GLY A 242 -2.95 14.05 16.16
N ASN A 243 -2.43 14.57 17.26
CA ASN A 243 -1.95 15.95 17.30
C ASN A 243 -0.57 16.04 16.62
N CYS A 244 -0.36 17.10 15.86
CA CYS A 244 0.94 17.40 15.26
C CYS A 244 2.01 17.58 16.35
N ASP A 245 3.06 16.75 16.31
CA ASP A 245 4.15 16.73 17.28
C ASP A 245 5.38 17.45 16.72
N SER A 246 5.46 18.76 16.96
CA SER A 246 6.54 19.62 16.44
C SER A 246 7.94 19.18 16.90
N ASN A 247 8.06 18.55 18.07
CA ASN A 247 9.36 18.07 18.56
C ASN A 247 9.92 16.97 17.66
N LYS A 248 9.08 16.12 17.09
CA LYS A 248 9.49 15.08 16.14
C LYS A 248 9.82 15.63 14.77
N MET A 249 9.17 16.72 14.37
CA MET A 249 9.42 17.40 13.09
C MET A 249 10.75 18.16 13.07
N ASN A 250 11.30 18.52 14.24
CA ASN A 250 12.55 19.29 14.36
C ASN A 250 13.83 18.54 13.90
N SER A 251 13.69 17.35 13.31
CA SER A 251 14.78 16.60 12.68
C SER A 251 14.33 16.06 11.32
N PRO A 252 14.18 16.94 10.30
CA PRO A 252 13.84 16.49 8.96
C PRO A 252 15.00 15.66 8.37
N ALA A 253 14.66 14.56 7.72
CA ALA A 253 15.59 13.64 7.11
C ALA A 253 15.73 13.84 5.60
N VAL A 254 14.63 14.20 4.92
CA VAL A 254 14.60 14.39 3.47
C VAL A 254 13.77 15.63 3.12
N MET A 255 14.31 16.44 2.22
CA MET A 255 13.68 17.64 1.66
C MET A 255 13.41 17.45 0.17
N ILE A 256 12.48 18.24 -0.38
CA ILE A 256 12.23 18.33 -1.82
C ILE A 256 12.21 19.79 -2.26
N ASP A 257 12.70 20.05 -3.47
CA ASP A 257 12.70 21.40 -4.05
C ASP A 257 11.30 21.83 -4.53
N GLY A 258 10.44 20.86 -4.84
CA GLY A 258 9.06 21.06 -5.24
C GLY A 258 8.41 19.82 -5.85
N TYR A 259 7.31 20.02 -6.56
CA TYR A 259 6.57 18.99 -7.28
C TYR A 259 6.01 19.51 -8.59
N GLU A 260 5.63 18.58 -9.45
CA GLU A 260 4.97 18.86 -10.73
C GLU A 260 3.83 17.88 -10.96
N MET A 261 2.81 18.35 -11.66
CA MET A 261 1.69 17.57 -12.14
C MET A 261 2.01 17.01 -13.52
N VAL A 262 2.05 15.67 -13.62
CA VAL A 262 2.05 15.00 -14.93
C VAL A 262 0.77 15.37 -15.68
N PRO A 263 0.84 15.73 -16.98
CA PRO A 263 -0.34 15.95 -17.82
C PRO A 263 -1.39 14.85 -17.65
N ALA A 264 -2.60 15.25 -17.29
CA ALA A 264 -3.68 14.31 -17.02
C ALA A 264 -4.18 13.66 -18.32
N ASN A 265 -4.59 12.39 -18.23
CA ASN A 265 -5.09 11.59 -19.36
C ASN A 265 -4.09 11.43 -20.51
N ASP A 266 -2.80 11.44 -20.20
CA ASP A 266 -1.71 11.24 -21.16
C ASP A 266 -0.78 10.13 -20.66
N GLU A 267 -0.96 8.91 -21.19
CA GLU A 267 -0.15 7.75 -20.82
C GLU A 267 1.32 7.90 -21.20
N ASN A 268 1.63 8.62 -22.30
CA ASN A 268 3.00 8.86 -22.71
C ASN A 268 3.70 9.82 -21.74
N ALA A 269 3.00 10.87 -21.28
CA ALA A 269 3.52 11.73 -20.22
C ALA A 269 3.77 10.96 -18.92
N LEU A 270 2.85 10.06 -18.54
CA LEU A 270 3.04 9.20 -17.38
C LEU A 270 4.24 8.25 -17.55
N MET A 271 4.40 7.62 -18.72
CA MET A 271 5.56 6.77 -19.02
C MET A 271 6.87 7.54 -18.91
N LYS A 272 6.94 8.77 -19.46
CA LYS A 272 8.12 9.64 -19.33
C LYS A 272 8.45 9.96 -17.88
N ALA A 273 7.45 10.26 -17.05
CA ALA A 273 7.64 10.54 -15.64
C ALA A 273 8.13 9.29 -14.87
N VAL A 274 7.45 8.15 -15.05
CA VAL A 274 7.79 6.89 -14.37
C VAL A 274 9.17 6.38 -14.76
N ALA A 275 9.63 6.63 -15.98
CA ALA A 275 10.99 6.30 -16.41
C ALA A 275 12.09 7.07 -15.67
N ASN A 276 11.76 8.19 -15.02
CA ASN A 276 12.73 9.04 -14.33
C ASN A 276 12.62 8.96 -12.79
N GLN A 277 11.44 8.67 -12.25
CA GLN A 277 11.23 8.51 -10.80
C GLN A 277 9.88 7.85 -10.48
N PRO A 278 9.68 7.32 -9.25
CA PRO A 278 8.35 6.94 -8.77
C PRO A 278 7.37 8.11 -8.81
N VAL A 279 6.14 7.83 -9.28
CA VAL A 279 5.05 8.81 -9.41
C VAL A 279 3.86 8.40 -8.55
N SER A 280 3.30 9.38 -7.84
CA SER A 280 2.03 9.27 -7.11
C SER A 280 0.87 9.34 -8.09
N VAL A 281 -0.01 8.34 -8.06
CA VAL A 281 -1.17 8.22 -8.95
C VAL A 281 -2.41 7.86 -8.14
N ALA A 282 -3.58 8.27 -8.62
CA ALA A 282 -4.87 7.89 -8.05
C ALA A 282 -5.56 6.87 -8.95
N ILE A 283 -6.16 5.84 -8.36
CA ILE A 283 -6.94 4.81 -9.03
C ILE A 283 -8.26 4.59 -8.30
N ASP A 284 -9.29 4.09 -8.98
CA ASP A 284 -10.48 3.56 -8.34
C ASP A 284 -10.23 2.11 -7.91
N ALA A 285 -10.02 1.90 -6.61
CA ALA A 285 -9.78 0.60 -6.01
C ALA A 285 -11.02 0.05 -5.27
N GLY A 286 -12.21 0.63 -5.47
CA GLY A 286 -13.43 0.25 -4.74
C GLY A 286 -14.21 -0.95 -5.31
N GLY A 287 -13.71 -1.57 -6.39
CA GLY A 287 -14.35 -2.72 -7.05
C GLY A 287 -14.17 -4.04 -6.29
N SER A 288 -15.14 -4.95 -6.44
CA SER A 288 -15.11 -6.29 -5.83
C SER A 288 -13.91 -7.13 -6.29
N ASP A 289 -13.51 -7.01 -7.55
CA ASP A 289 -12.34 -7.73 -8.07
C ASP A 289 -11.05 -7.17 -7.48
N MET A 290 -10.96 -5.85 -7.32
CA MET A 290 -9.79 -5.21 -6.68
C MET A 290 -9.67 -5.60 -5.21
N GLN A 291 -10.79 -5.79 -4.49
CA GLN A 291 -10.79 -6.28 -3.12
C GLN A 291 -10.09 -7.64 -3.00
N PHE A 292 -10.16 -8.49 -4.02
CA PHE A 292 -9.62 -9.86 -4.01
C PHE A 292 -8.45 -10.10 -4.97
N TYR A 293 -7.92 -9.06 -5.59
CA TYR A 293 -6.84 -9.19 -6.57
C TYR A 293 -5.63 -9.96 -6.00
N SER A 294 -5.03 -10.82 -6.83
CA SER A 294 -3.83 -11.61 -6.51
C SER A 294 -2.69 -11.29 -7.46
N GLU A 295 -2.87 -11.60 -8.74
CA GLU A 295 -1.82 -11.60 -9.75
C GLU A 295 -2.42 -11.48 -11.15
N VAL A 296 -1.55 -11.21 -12.13
CA VAL A 296 -1.84 -11.11 -13.57
C VAL A 296 -1.59 -12.47 -14.22
#